data_AF-A0A1V2ER99-F1
#
_entry.id   AF-A0A1V2ER99-F1
#
_cell.length_a   1.000
_cell.length_b   1.000
_cell.length_c   1.000
_cell.angle_alpha   90.00
_cell.angle_beta   90.00
_cell.angle_gamma   90.00
#
_symmetry.space_group_name_H-M   'P 1'
#
loop_
_entity.id
_entity.type
_entity.pdbx_description
1 polymer ?
#
loop_
_entity_poly.entity_id
_entity_poly.type
_entity_poly.pdbx_seq_one_letter_code
_entity_poly.pdbx_strand_id
1 'polypeptide(L)'
;MAKKKRYLTATMADGYVKTIGPTSAPFTHYWRLVAHLSNGKTEVFWGHAKSLKEATGKKTASEEAARQRGWARFDFEVVPLIESDHGQ
;
A
#
# COMPACT_ATOMS: atom_id res chain seq x y z
N MET A 1 -11.12 -12.59 -23.21
CA MET A 1 -12.12 -12.36 -22.14
C MET A 1 -11.78 -11.07 -21.41
N ALA A 2 -12.71 -10.11 -21.36
CA ALA A 2 -12.49 -8.87 -20.61
C ALA A 2 -12.57 -9.17 -19.10
N LYS A 3 -11.51 -8.87 -18.36
CA LYS A 3 -11.51 -9.02 -16.89
C LYS A 3 -12.57 -8.09 -16.30
N LYS A 4 -13.54 -8.64 -15.55
CA LYS A 4 -14.60 -7.88 -14.87
C LYS A 4 -13.97 -6.70 -14.10
N LYS A 5 -14.43 -5.48 -14.39
CA LYS A 5 -14.01 -4.30 -13.63
C LYS A 5 -14.63 -4.40 -12.24
N ARG A 6 -13.82 -4.22 -11.21
CA ARG A 6 -14.23 -4.32 -9.81
C ARG A 6 -13.66 -3.17 -9.01
N TYR A 7 -14.30 -2.85 -7.90
CA TYR A 7 -13.73 -1.98 -6.88
C TYR A 7 -13.06 -2.83 -5.82
N LEU A 8 -11.90 -2.35 -5.36
CA LEU A 8 -11.12 -2.96 -4.31
C LEU A 8 -10.98 -1.94 -3.19
N THR A 9 -11.15 -2.36 -1.95
CA THR A 9 -11.00 -1.48 -0.79
C THR A 9 -9.90 -2.02 0.12
N ALA A 10 -9.00 -1.12 0.51
CA ALA A 10 -8.03 -1.33 1.56
C ALA A 10 -8.48 -0.58 2.81
N THR A 11 -8.51 -1.26 3.95
CA THR A 11 -8.75 -0.66 5.26
C THR A 11 -7.50 -0.83 6.10
N MET A 12 -6.88 0.28 6.45
CA MET A 12 -5.66 0.34 7.26
C MET A 12 -6.01 0.24 8.75
N ALA A 13 -5.05 -0.17 9.57
CA ALA A 13 -5.24 -0.32 11.03
C ALA A 13 -5.62 0.99 11.73
N ASP A 14 -5.21 2.13 11.17
CA ASP A 14 -5.54 3.48 11.64
C ASP A 14 -6.95 3.95 11.24
N GLY A 15 -7.74 3.09 10.57
CA GLY A 15 -9.07 3.44 10.06
C GLY A 15 -9.05 4.14 8.71
N TYR A 16 -7.88 4.41 8.12
CA TYR A 16 -7.77 4.94 6.78
C TYR A 16 -8.32 3.95 5.74
N VAL A 17 -9.28 4.40 4.93
CA VAL A 17 -9.89 3.60 3.86
C VAL A 17 -9.49 4.12 2.49
N LYS A 18 -9.07 3.22 1.61
CA LYS A 18 -8.72 3.52 0.21
C LYS A 18 -9.49 2.63 -0.73
N THR A 19 -10.32 3.24 -1.56
CA THR A 19 -11.01 2.55 -2.66
C THR A 19 -10.21 2.68 -3.96
N ILE A 20 -10.09 1.59 -4.69
CA ILE A 20 -9.32 1.43 -5.92
C ILE A 20 -10.26 0.86 -6.97
N GLY A 21 -10.50 1.60 -8.06
CA GLY A 21 -11.27 1.10 -9.19
C GLY A 21 -12.12 2.17 -9.88
N PRO A 22 -12.89 1.77 -10.91
CA PRO A 22 -13.10 0.40 -11.35
C PRO A 22 -11.88 -0.17 -12.10
N THR A 23 -11.29 -1.26 -11.59
CA THR A 23 -10.05 -1.85 -12.14
C THR A 23 -10.22 -3.33 -12.47
N SER A 24 -9.52 -3.76 -13.53
CA SER A 24 -9.38 -5.16 -13.92
C SER A 24 -8.01 -5.73 -13.52
N ALA A 25 -7.17 -4.91 -12.88
CA ALA A 25 -5.86 -5.34 -12.43
C ALA A 25 -6.01 -6.37 -11.29
N PRO A 26 -5.17 -7.42 -11.27
CA PRO A 26 -5.22 -8.45 -10.25
C PRO A 26 -4.51 -7.98 -8.97
N PHE A 27 -4.81 -6.78 -8.49
CA PHE A 27 -4.30 -6.32 -7.21
C PHE A 27 -4.97 -7.10 -6.09
N THR A 28 -4.17 -7.50 -5.11
CA THR A 28 -4.61 -8.28 -3.96
C THR A 28 -4.20 -7.64 -2.64
N HIS A 29 -3.20 -6.74 -2.65
CA HIS A 29 -2.69 -6.09 -1.46
C HIS A 29 -2.45 -4.62 -1.71
N TYR A 30 -2.73 -3.82 -0.69
CA TYR A 30 -2.35 -2.42 -0.60
C TYR A 30 -1.30 -2.28 0.50
N TRP A 31 -0.31 -1.44 0.26
CA TRP A 31 0.73 -1.18 1.25
C TRP A 31 0.92 0.32 1.44
N ARG A 32 1.28 0.67 2.67
CA ARG A 32 1.63 2.01 3.10
C ARG A 32 2.97 1.96 3.80
N LEU A 33 3.84 2.90 3.45
CA LEU A 33 5.06 3.15 4.18
C LEU A 33 5.01 4.55 4.76
N VAL A 34 5.28 4.68 6.05
CA VAL A 34 5.40 5.95 6.75
C VAL A 34 6.85 6.10 7.19
N ALA A 35 7.62 6.93 6.49
CA ALA A 35 9.00 7.23 6.83
C ALA A 35 9.06 8.42 7.78
N HIS A 36 9.73 8.27 8.91
CA HIS A 36 9.97 9.32 9.89
C HIS A 36 11.41 9.83 9.72
N LEU A 37 11.56 11.10 9.39
CA LEU A 37 12.86 11.74 9.21
C LEU A 37 13.32 12.33 10.54
N SER A 38 14.63 12.40 10.75
CA SER A 38 15.24 12.94 11.98
C SER A 38 14.86 14.41 12.26
N ASN A 39 14.45 15.14 11.23
CA ASN A 39 14.02 16.54 11.34
C ASN A 39 12.53 16.69 11.72
N GLY A 40 11.91 15.64 12.28
CA GLY A 40 10.50 15.64 12.71
C GLY A 40 9.48 15.62 11.57
N LYS A 41 9.91 15.40 10.32
CA LYS A 41 9.04 15.30 9.14
C LYS A 41 8.66 13.84 8.89
N THR A 42 7.49 13.65 8.26
CA THR A 42 7.02 12.33 7.86
C THR A 42 6.74 12.31 6.37
N GLU A 43 7.29 11.32 5.66
CA GLU A 43 6.97 11.04 4.26
C GLU A 43 6.10 9.78 4.19
N VAL A 44 4.96 9.85 3.50
CA VAL A 44 4.05 8.71 3.37
C VAL A 44 3.99 8.26 1.91
N PHE A 45 4.24 6.97 1.71
CA PHE A 45 4.20 6.29 0.42
C PHE A 45 3.09 5.26 0.43
N TRP A 46 2.49 5.04 -0.74
CA TRP A 46 1.40 4.11 -0.91
C TRP A 46 1.53 3.38 -2.24
N GLY A 47 1.11 2.13 -2.27
CA GLY A 47 1.08 1.35 -3.50
C GLY A 47 0.22 0.11 -3.40
N HIS A 48 0.04 -0.54 -4.54
CA HIS A 48 -0.75 -1.75 -4.69
C HIS A 48 0.10 -2.84 -5.34
N ALA A 49 -0.10 -4.08 -4.90
CA ALA A 49 0.64 -5.26 -5.32
C ALA A 49 -0.31 -6.39 -5.73
N LYS A 50 0.17 -7.30 -6.59
CA LYS A 50 -0.61 -8.46 -7.03
C LYS A 50 -0.44 -9.66 -6.09
N SER A 51 0.55 -9.62 -5.20
CA SER A 51 0.82 -10.66 -4.20
C SER A 51 1.39 -10.08 -2.92
N LEU A 52 1.21 -10.78 -1.80
CA LEU A 52 1.82 -10.43 -0.51
C LEU A 52 3.35 -10.33 -0.62
N LYS A 53 3.99 -11.27 -1.34
CA LYS A 53 5.44 -11.26 -1.57
C LYS A 53 5.94 -10.01 -2.29
N GLU A 54 5.18 -9.51 -3.26
CA GLU A 54 5.53 -8.26 -3.96
C GLU A 54 5.37 -7.05 -3.05
N ALA A 55 4.33 -7.03 -2.20
CA ALA A 55 4.13 -5.98 -1.22
C ALA A 55 5.24 -6.00 -0.17
N THR A 56 5.50 -7.14 0.47
CA THR A 56 6.54 -7.27 1.50
C THR A 56 7.95 -7.07 0.95
N GLY A 57 8.21 -7.39 -0.32
CA GLY A 57 9.47 -7.06 -1.00
C GLY A 57 9.76 -5.56 -1.07
N LYS A 58 8.73 -4.70 -0.97
CA LYS A 58 8.92 -3.24 -0.86
C LYS A 58 9.50 -2.84 0.49
N LYS A 59 9.33 -3.64 1.54
CA LYS A 59 9.94 -3.38 2.86
C LYS A 59 11.48 -3.36 2.74
N THR A 60 12.08 -4.34 2.07
CA THR A 60 13.54 -4.38 1.87
C THR A 60 14.04 -3.19 1.05
N ALA A 61 13.34 -2.82 -0.03
CA ALA A 61 13.66 -1.62 -0.79
C ALA A 61 13.55 -0.33 0.06
N SER A 62 12.71 -0.37 1.08
CA SER A 62 12.52 0.75 2.00
C SER A 62 13.58 0.84 3.08
N GLU A 63 14.19 -0.28 3.49
CA GLU A 63 15.35 -0.30 4.38
C GLU A 63 16.56 0.38 3.71
N GLU A 64 16.79 0.05 2.43
CA GLU A 64 17.83 0.71 1.63
C GLU A 64 17.53 2.20 1.44
N ALA A 65 16.27 2.56 1.13
CA ALA A 65 15.85 3.96 1.04
C ALA A 65 15.98 4.69 2.37
N ALA A 66 15.71 4.04 3.51
CA ALA A 66 15.88 4.63 4.84
C ALA A 66 17.33 5.04 5.07
N ARG A 67 18.27 4.17 4.70
CA ARG A 67 19.70 4.42 4.83
C ARG A 67 20.19 5.52 3.90
N GLN A 68 19.69 5.56 2.65
CA GLN A 68 20.09 6.56 1.66
C GLN A 68 19.48 7.95 1.92
N ARG A 69 18.23 7.99 2.42
CA ARG A 69 17.45 9.22 2.62
C ARG A 69 17.50 9.75 4.05
N GLY A 70 18.19 9.05 4.95
CA GLY A 70 18.36 9.45 6.35
C GLY A 70 17.05 9.36 7.16
N TRP A 71 16.23 8.34 6.89
CA TRP A 71 15.05 8.09 7.72
C TRP A 71 15.48 7.55 9.09
N ALA A 72 14.93 8.14 10.16
CA ALA A 72 15.18 7.69 11.53
C ALA A 72 14.50 6.35 11.81
N ARG A 73 13.28 6.18 11.29
CA ARG A 73 12.52 4.92 11.32
C ARG A 73 11.47 4.93 10.22
N PHE A 74 10.91 3.77 9.91
CA PHE A 74 9.76 3.67 9.02
C PHE A 74 8.78 2.61 9.51
N ASP A 75 7.49 2.87 9.32
CA ASP A 75 6.42 1.92 9.57
C ASP A 75 5.92 1.41 8.22
N PHE A 76 5.90 0.09 8.06
CA PHE A 76 5.43 -0.56 6.84
C PHE A 76 4.21 -1.41 7.14
N GLU A 77 3.11 -1.08 6.50
CA GLU A 77 1.83 -1.75 6.68
C GLU A 77 1.35 -2.32 5.35
N VAL A 78 0.86 -3.56 5.36
CA VAL A 78 0.26 -4.21 4.20
C VAL A 78 -1.09 -4.75 4.62
N VAL A 79 -2.11 -4.44 3.84
CA VAL A 79 -3.47 -4.93 4.06
C VAL A 79 -3.99 -5.62 2.80
N PRO A 80 -4.79 -6.69 2.95
CA PRO A 80 -5.45 -7.31 1.82
C PRO A 80 -6.47 -6.34 1.20
N LEU A 81 -6.62 -6.42 -0.11
CA LEU A 81 -7.68 -5.74 -0.84
C LEU A 81 -8.93 -6.59 -0.84
N ILE A 82 -10.04 -6.01 -0.41
CA ILE A 82 -11.34 -6.66 -0.39
C ILE A 82 -12.16 -6.13 -1.57
N GLU A 83 -12.73 -7.04 -2.36
CA GLU A 83 -13.68 -6.66 -3.40
C GLU A 83 -14.87 -5.98 -2.74
N SER A 84 -15.10 -4.73 -3.10
CA SER A 84 -16.25 -3.96 -2.61
C SER A 84 -17.26 -3.85 -3.72
N ASP A 85 -18.50 -4.17 -3.39
CA ASP A 85 -19.63 -3.80 -4.22
C ASP A 85 -19.85 -2.30 -4.02
N HIS A 86 -19.11 -1.48 -4.76
CA HIS A 86 -19.55 -0.11 -5.02
C HIS A 86 -20.63 -0.23 -6.09
N GLY A 87 -21.79 -0.76 -5.68
CA GLY A 87 -22.99 -0.81 -6.48
C GLY A 87 -23.35 0.62 -6.87
N GLN A 88 -23.30 0.89 -8.17
CA GLN A 88 -24.12 1.94 -8.76
C GLN A 88 -25.36 1.27 -9.33
#